data_AF-A0A849G4T0-F1
#
_entry.id   AF-A0A849G4T0-F1
#
_cell.length_a   1.000
_cell.length_b   1.000
_cell.length_c   1.000
_cell.angle_alpha   90.00
_cell.angle_beta   90.00
_cell.angle_gamma   90.00
#
_symmetry.space_group_name_H-M   'P 1'
#
loop_
_entity.id
_entity.type
_entity.pdbx_description
1 polymer ?
#
loop_
_entity_poly.entity_id
_entity_poly.type
_entity_poly.pdbx_seq_one_letter_code
_entity_poly.pdbx_strand_id
1 'polypeptide(L)'
;VYSNLCIITHSQSEFVMDYIRVMPGMPKAKVKSRIILTPQHAKRLLRALNDNVKRFEAQHGPIKEAAQPEINMPMNFGGPAGEA
;
A
#
# COMPACT_ATOMS: atom_id res chain seq x y z
N VAL A 1 -6.78 0.97 -12.54
CA VAL A 1 -5.54 0.23 -12.19
C VAL A 1 -5.92 -0.82 -11.14
N TYR A 2 -5.53 -2.09 -11.31
CA TYR A 2 -5.73 -3.13 -10.28
C TYR A 2 -4.44 -3.35 -9.48
N SER A 3 -4.57 -3.49 -8.16
CA SER A 3 -3.50 -3.79 -7.21
C SER A 3 -3.99 -4.73 -6.12
N ASN A 4 -3.13 -5.64 -5.68
CA ASN A 4 -3.38 -6.57 -4.57
C ASN A 4 -2.40 -6.38 -3.40
N LEU A 5 -1.54 -5.36 -3.49
CA LEU A 5 -0.65 -4.94 -2.42
C LEU A 5 -0.58 -3.41 -2.41
N CYS A 6 -0.56 -2.82 -1.22
CA CYS A 6 -0.29 -1.39 -1.01
C CYS A 6 0.80 -1.28 0.05
N ILE A 7 1.90 -0.61 -0.29
CA ILE A 7 2.95 -0.26 0.66
C ILE A 7 2.78 1.21 1.02
N ILE A 8 2.72 1.50 2.32
CA ILE A 8 2.55 2.85 2.83
C ILE A 8 3.86 3.27 3.49
N THR A 9 4.46 4.36 3.01
CA THR A 9 5.59 5.04 3.65
C THR A 9 5.19 6.49 3.94
N HIS A 10 5.88 7.14 4.87
CA HIS A 10 5.55 8.52 5.23
C HIS A 10 6.75 9.30 5.74
N SER A 11 6.65 10.62 5.63
CA SER A 11 7.48 11.62 6.28
C SER A 11 6.56 12.57 7.08
N GLN A 12 7.12 13.61 7.69
CA GLN A 12 6.30 14.65 8.33
C GLN A 12 5.42 15.42 7.32
N SER A 13 5.85 15.50 6.06
CA SER A 13 5.18 16.32 5.04
C SER A 13 4.22 15.51 4.17
N GLU A 14 4.44 14.20 4.02
CA GLU A 14 3.75 13.40 3.03
C GLU A 14 3.55 11.94 3.45
N PHE A 15 2.45 11.35 2.99
CA PHE A 15 2.18 9.91 2.98
C PHE A 15 2.21 9.43 1.54
N VAL A 16 3.02 8.40 1.27
CA VAL A 16 3.16 7.79 -0.04
C VAL A 16 2.54 6.40 0.01
N MET A 17 1.60 6.14 -0.88
CA MET A 17 0.94 4.85 -1.06
C MET A 17 1.32 4.28 -2.42
N ASP A 18 2.13 3.23 -2.41
CA ASP A 18 2.56 2.50 -3.60
C ASP A 18 1.68 1.28 -3.82
N TYR A 19 0.83 1.38 -4.84
CA TYR A 19 -0.06 0.31 -5.26
C TYR A 19 0.66 -0.61 -6.24
N ILE A 20 0.79 -1.86 -5.85
CA ILE A 20 1.60 -2.87 -6.53
C ILE A 20 0.69 -4.02 -6.98
N ARG A 21 1.02 -4.60 -8.14
CA ARG A 21 0.43 -5.85 -8.61
C ARG A 21 1.48 -6.95 -8.53
N VAL A 22 1.28 -7.88 -7.60
CA VAL A 22 2.10 -9.09 -7.45
C VAL A 22 1.36 -10.26 -8.11
N MET A 23 2.04 -11.00 -8.96
CA MET A 23 1.50 -12.18 -9.67
C MET A 23 2.44 -13.36 -9.45
N PRO A 24 1.93 -14.58 -9.20
CA PRO A 24 2.77 -15.78 -9.12
C PRO A 24 3.62 -15.95 -10.38
N GLY A 25 4.90 -16.31 -10.22
CA GLY A 25 5.83 -16.51 -11.34
C GLY A 25 6.43 -15.25 -11.95
N MET A 26 6.09 -14.04 -11.46
CA MET A 26 6.76 -12.81 -11.88
C MET A 26 7.86 -12.41 -10.88
N PRO A 27 9.13 -12.30 -11.31
CA PRO A 27 10.26 -12.06 -10.41
C PRO A 27 10.32 -10.63 -9.85
N LYS A 28 9.61 -9.67 -10.44
CA LYS A 28 9.59 -8.27 -9.97
C LYS A 28 8.18 -7.73 -9.92
N ALA A 29 7.76 -7.38 -8.71
CA ALA A 29 6.58 -6.58 -8.46
C ALA A 29 6.82 -5.16 -9.01
N LYS A 30 5.92 -4.68 -9.87
CA LYS A 30 5.99 -3.31 -10.42
C LYS A 30 4.94 -2.44 -9.76
N VAL A 31 5.34 -1.25 -9.31
CA VAL A 31 4.41 -0.20 -8.88
C VAL A 31 3.52 0.16 -10.06
N LYS A 32 2.21 0.06 -9.86
CA LYS A 32 1.20 0.39 -10.86
C LYS A 32 0.69 1.81 -10.71
N SER A 33 0.66 2.32 -9.48
CA SER A 33 0.30 3.70 -9.18
C SER A 33 0.93 4.11 -7.86
N ARG A 34 1.35 5.37 -7.77
CA ARG A 34 1.78 6.03 -6.54
C ARG A 34 0.82 7.17 -6.26
N ILE A 35 0.29 7.20 -5.04
CA ILE A 35 -0.53 8.31 -4.56
C ILE A 35 0.21 8.96 -3.40
N ILE A 36 0.37 10.28 -3.46
CA ILE A 36 1.01 11.08 -2.42
C ILE A 36 -0.05 11.96 -1.78
N LEU A 37 -0.15 11.94 -0.46
CA LEU A 37 -1.12 12.70 0.32
C LEU A 37 -0.41 13.53 1.37
N THR A 38 -0.98 14.68 1.72
CA THR A 38 -0.61 15.37 2.96
C THR A 38 -1.11 14.57 4.18
N PRO A 39 -0.50 14.70 5.38
CA PRO A 39 -0.93 13.98 6.58
C PRO A 39 -2.41 14.17 6.92
N GLN A 40 -2.95 15.36 6.69
CA GLN A 40 -4.37 15.66 6.93
C GLN A 40 -5.28 14.86 6.00
N HIS A 41 -4.92 14.73 4.72
CA HIS A 41 -5.68 13.93 3.75
C HIS A 41 -5.56 12.43 4.04
N ALA A 42 -4.37 11.96 4.41
CA ALA A 42 -4.18 10.57 4.82
C ALA A 42 -5.07 10.21 6.03
N LYS A 43 -5.15 11.09 7.03
CA LYS A 43 -6.03 10.91 8.20
C LYS A 43 -7.52 10.90 7.84
N ARG A 44 -7.94 11.75 6.90
CA ARG A 44 -9.33 11.74 6.38
C ARG A 44 -9.63 10.46 5.61
N LEU A 45 -8.71 10.01 4.76
CA LEU A 45 -8.83 8.77 4.01
C LEU A 45 -8.96 7.57 4.94
N LEU A 46 -8.13 7.46 5.98
CA LEU A 46 -8.20 6.37 6.95
C LEU A 46 -9.57 6.26 7.61
N ARG A 47 -10.13 7.40 8.06
CA ARG A 47 -11.46 7.43 8.70
C ARG A 47 -12.55 6.99 7.72
N ALA A 48 -12.57 7.57 6.52
CA ALA A 48 -13.55 7.23 5.50
C ALA A 48 -13.45 5.76 5.08
N LEU A 49 -12.24 5.23 4.92
CA LEU A 49 -12.01 3.84 4.55
C LEU A 49 -12.50 2.89 5.65
N ASN A 50 -12.15 3.16 6.91
CA ASN A 50 -12.60 2.38 8.06
C ASN A 50 -14.13 2.33 8.16
N ASP A 51 -14.81 3.46 7.98
CA ASP A 51 -16.27 3.50 8.04
C ASP A 51 -16.92 2.72 6.88
N ASN A 52 -16.33 2.78 5.69
CA ASN A 52 -16.80 2.00 4.54
C ASN A 52 -16.57 0.49 4.73
N VAL A 53 -15.43 0.08 5.30
CA VAL A 53 -15.15 -1.32 5.62
C VAL A 53 -16.17 -1.86 6.63
N LYS A 54 -16.43 -1.14 7.72
CA LYS A 54 -17.44 -1.53 8.72
C LYS A 54 -18.83 -1.72 8.09
N ARG A 55 -19.24 -0.80 7.21
CA ARG A 55 -20.52 -0.90 6.50
C ARG A 55 -20.57 -2.10 5.56
N PHE A 56 -19.47 -2.37 4.87
CA PHE A 56 -19.35 -3.54 4.00
C PHE A 56 -19.47 -4.84 4.79
N GLU A 57 -18.75 -4.96 5.91
CA GLU A 57 -18.76 -6.15 6.77
C GLU A 57 -20.13 -6.39 7.43
N ALA A 58 -20.83 -5.33 7.81
CA ALA A 58 -22.19 -5.44 8.35
C ALA A 58 -23.19 -6.04 7.33
N GLN A 59 -22.94 -5.87 6.03
CA GLN A 59 -23.82 -6.36 4.96
C GLN A 59 -23.38 -7.73 4.40
N HIS A 60 -22.08 -8.00 4.34
CA HIS A 60 -21.51 -9.17 3.66
C HIS A 60 -20.86 -10.18 4.61
N GLY A 61 -20.82 -9.87 5.90
CA GLY A 61 -20.05 -10.62 6.90
C GLY A 61 -18.59 -10.13 7.02
N PRO A 62 -17.87 -10.60 8.03
CA PRO A 62 -16.51 -10.15 8.33
C PRO A 62 -15.53 -10.51 7.20
N ILE A 63 -14.63 -9.59 6.89
CA ILE A 63 -13.51 -9.84 5.96
C ILE A 63 -12.58 -10.83 6.64
N LYS A 64 -12.33 -11.97 5.98
CA LYS A 64 -11.36 -12.95 6.47
C LYS A 64 -9.96 -12.41 6.23
N GLU A 65 -9.21 -12.17 7.29
CA GLU A 65 -7.79 -11.88 7.20
C GLU A 65 -7.08 -13.11 6.67
N ALA A 66 -6.67 -13.09 5.40
CA ALA A 66 -5.66 -14.02 4.93
C ALA A 66 -4.36 -13.69 5.66
N ALA A 67 -3.66 -14.70 6.18
CA ALA A 67 -2.30 -14.52 6.69
C ALA A 67 -1.52 -13.69 5.66
N GLN A 68 -1.08 -12.49 6.06
CA GLN A 68 -0.28 -11.64 5.18
C GLN A 68 0.83 -12.54 4.63
N PRO A 69 0.94 -12.69 3.29
CA PRO A 69 2.12 -13.35 2.77
C PRO A 69 3.30 -12.59 3.34
N GLU A 70 4.21 -13.27 4.04
CA GLU A 70 5.46 -12.68 4.46
C GLU A 70 6.24 -12.37 3.19
N ILE A 71 5.98 -11.20 2.62
CA ILE A 71 6.64 -10.75 1.42
C ILE A 71 8.04 -10.32 1.87
N ASN A 72 8.95 -11.28 1.92
CA ASN A 72 10.40 -11.07 1.93
C ASN A 72 10.80 -10.49 0.56
N MET A 73 10.36 -9.27 0.26
CA MET A 73 10.87 -8.51 -0.87
C MET A 73 12.25 -7.98 -0.47
N PRO A 74 13.34 -8.35 -1.15
CA PRO A 74 14.60 -7.65 -1.00
C PRO A 74 14.40 -6.23 -1.54
N MET A 75 14.04 -5.30 -0.63
CA MET A 75 14.02 -3.88 -0.91
C MET A 75 15.48 -3.45 -1.02
N ASN A 76 16.01 -3.45 -2.25
CA ASN A 76 17.33 -2.88 -2.53
C ASN A 76 17.26 -1.35 -2.37
N PHE A 77 17.29 -0.88 -1.12
CA PHE A 77 17.48 0.52 -0.74
C PHE A 77 18.96 0.89 -0.98
N GLY A 78 19.30 1.06 -2.24
CA GLY A 78 20.58 1.61 -2.67
C GLY A 78 20.31 2.48 -3.89
N GLY A 79 20.18 3.79 -3.68
CA GLY A 79 20.32 4.73 -4.80
C GLY A 79 21.73 4.63 -5.39
N PRO A 80 21.99 5.21 -6.58
CA PRO A 80 23.36 5.45 -6.97
C PRO A 80 23.99 6.31 -5.88
N ALA A 81 25.07 5.84 -5.27
CA ALA A 81 25.97 6.73 -4.55
C ALA A 81 26.36 7.83 -5.53
N GLY A 82 26.12 9.10 -5.16
CA GLY A 82 26.60 10.22 -5.96
C GLY A 82 28.10 10.08 -6.14
N GLU A 83 28.53 9.96 -7.38
CA GLU A 83 29.94 10.14 -7.73
C GLU A 83 30.26 11.62 -7.53
N ALA A 84 31.22 11.88 -6.64
CA ALA A 84 31.89 13.16 -6.45
C ALA A 84 33.37 12.97 -6.76
#